data_AF-A0A3P8UXA8-F1
#
_entry.id   AF-A0A3P8UXA8-F1
#
_cell.length_a   1.000
_cell.length_b   1.000
_cell.length_c   1.000
_cell.angle_alpha   90.00
_cell.angle_beta   90.00
_cell.angle_gamma   90.00
#
_symmetry.space_group_name_H-M   'P 1'
#
loop_
_entity.id
_entity.type
_entity.pdbx_description
1 polymer ?
#
loop_
_entity_poly.entity_id
_entity_poly.type
_entity_poly.pdbx_seq_one_letter_code
_entity_poly.pdbx_strand_id
1 'polypeptide(L)'
;MRSAPYEFPEDSPIEQLEERRLRLERQISQDVKFEPDILIRAKQEFMKTDSASDLELLKEQSQFSDLQEHEVVPEREYQRVTISGEEKCGVPFIDLLDAAKCVVKALFIRQKYMSLSLQTFYRTTARYLQDLSERPLDLDIYEESCTHPCTSLCGAIG
;
A
#
# COMPACT_ATOMS: atom_id res chain seq x y z
N MET A 1 -10.73 -19.97 36.20
CA MET A 1 -11.07 -19.78 34.77
C MET A 1 -10.18 -20.71 33.97
N ARG A 2 -10.75 -21.67 33.24
CA ARG A 2 -10.00 -22.64 32.43
C ARG A 2 -9.55 -21.95 31.15
N SER A 3 -8.25 -21.79 30.95
CA SER A 3 -7.69 -21.44 29.63
C SER A 3 -8.00 -22.57 28.65
N ALA A 4 -8.51 -22.23 27.47
CA ALA A 4 -8.75 -23.22 26.43
C ALA A 4 -7.41 -23.86 26.01
N PRO A 5 -7.34 -25.19 25.84
CA PRO A 5 -6.14 -25.88 25.40
C PRO A 5 -6.02 -25.69 23.89
N TYR A 6 -5.33 -24.65 23.45
CA TYR A 6 -4.92 -24.54 22.05
C TYR A 6 -3.53 -25.17 21.92
N GLU A 7 -3.48 -26.41 21.45
CA GLU A 7 -2.25 -27.06 21.00
C GLU A 7 -1.97 -26.59 19.57
N PHE A 8 -0.74 -26.11 19.35
CA PHE A 8 -0.29 -25.68 18.02
C PHE A 8 -0.21 -26.91 17.11
N PRO A 9 -0.79 -26.90 15.90
CA PRO A 9 -0.69 -28.03 14.98
C PRO A 9 0.78 -28.37 14.71
N GLU A 10 1.17 -29.63 14.93
CA GLU A 10 2.55 -30.10 14.74
C GLU A 10 3.05 -29.87 13.30
N ASP A 11 2.16 -29.92 12.32
CA ASP A 11 2.49 -29.66 10.92
C ASP A 11 2.13 -28.22 10.53
N SER A 12 3.11 -27.32 10.60
CA SER A 12 2.94 -25.97 10.05
C SER A 12 2.89 -26.04 8.53
N PRO A 13 1.93 -25.35 7.87
CA PRO A 13 1.89 -25.25 6.41
C PRO A 13 3.21 -24.76 5.79
N ILE A 14 4.00 -23.99 6.55
CA ILE A 14 5.31 -23.50 6.09
C ILE A 14 6.35 -24.62 5.99
N GLU A 15 6.30 -25.58 6.91
CA GLU A 15 7.24 -26.70 6.98
C GLU A 15 6.99 -27.69 5.83
N GLN A 16 5.72 -27.92 5.48
CA GLN A 16 5.34 -28.72 4.31
C GLN A 16 5.82 -28.09 3.00
N LEU A 17 5.76 -26.76 2.89
CA LEU A 17 6.26 -26.03 1.72
C LEU A 17 7.78 -26.10 1.61
N GLU A 18 8.49 -25.94 2.73
CA GLU A 18 9.95 -26.04 2.80
C GLU A 18 10.43 -27.47 2.46
N GLU A 19 9.76 -28.49 3.00
CA GLU A 19 10.09 -29.88 2.71
C GLU A 19 9.88 -30.22 1.22
N ARG A 20 8.78 -29.76 0.63
CA ARG A 20 8.50 -29.92 -0.81
C ARG A 20 9.59 -29.27 -1.67
N ARG A 21 10.01 -28.05 -1.30
CA ARG A 21 11.08 -27.32 -2.00
C ARG A 21 12.40 -28.07 -1.93
N LEU A 22 12.78 -28.57 -0.75
CA LEU A 22 14.03 -29.31 -0.57
C LEU A 22 14.05 -30.61 -1.39
N ARG A 23 12.91 -31.32 -1.49
CA ARG A 23 12.79 -32.52 -2.35
C ARG A 23 13.00 -32.18 -3.83
N LEU A 24 12.34 -31.13 -4.32
CA LEU A 24 12.49 -30.64 -5.69
C LEU A 24 13.93 -30.25 -6.00
N GLU A 25 14.61 -29.54 -5.11
CA GLU A 25 15.99 -29.11 -5.29
C GLU A 25 16.96 -30.30 -5.41
N ARG A 26 16.75 -31.36 -4.61
CA ARG A 26 17.52 -32.60 -4.71
C ARG A 26 17.31 -33.30 -6.05
N GLN A 27 16.06 -33.36 -6.51
CA GLN A 27 15.72 -33.96 -7.80
C GLN A 27 16.38 -33.20 -8.95
N ILE A 28 16.24 -31.87 -9.00
CA ILE A 28 16.89 -31.03 -10.02
C ILE A 28 18.40 -31.19 -9.99
N SER A 29 19.00 -31.20 -8.79
CA SER A 29 20.45 -31.39 -8.63
C SER A 29 20.92 -32.76 -9.11
N GLN A 30 20.08 -33.78 -8.99
CA GLN A 30 20.36 -35.12 -9.51
C GLN A 30 20.25 -35.13 -11.03
N ASP A 31 19.16 -34.60 -11.58
CA ASP A 31 18.90 -34.55 -13.02
C ASP A 31 20.00 -33.75 -13.76
N VAL A 32 20.43 -32.61 -13.22
CA VAL A 32 21.53 -31.80 -13.78
C VAL A 32 22.89 -32.53 -13.72
N LYS A 33 23.11 -33.41 -12.73
CA LYS A 33 24.36 -34.20 -12.63
C LYS A 33 24.44 -35.29 -13.68
N PHE A 34 23.31 -35.90 -14.04
CA PHE A 34 23.26 -37.00 -15.01
C PHE A 34 23.00 -36.51 -16.45
N GLU A 35 22.35 -35.37 -16.61
CA GLU A 35 21.96 -34.76 -17.88
C GLU A 35 22.31 -33.25 -17.88
N PRO A 36 23.59 -32.89 -18.09
CA PRO A 36 24.03 -31.50 -18.08
C PRO A 36 23.43 -30.66 -19.23
N ASP A 37 22.98 -31.32 -20.29
CA ASP A 37 22.37 -30.69 -21.46
C ASP A 37 21.03 -30.03 -21.14
N ILE A 38 20.33 -30.46 -20.08
CA ILE A 38 19.12 -29.80 -19.56
C ILE A 38 19.44 -28.35 -19.17
N LEU A 39 20.58 -28.13 -18.50
CA LEU A 39 20.98 -26.79 -18.05
C LEU A 39 21.35 -25.91 -19.25
N ILE A 40 22.00 -26.48 -20.26
CA ILE A 40 22.36 -25.79 -21.50
C ILE A 40 21.10 -25.39 -22.27
N ARG A 41 20.15 -26.31 -22.42
CA ARG A 41 18.85 -26.05 -23.06
C ARG A 41 18.06 -24.98 -22.31
N ALA A 42 17.95 -25.08 -20.99
CA ALA A 42 17.27 -24.09 -20.17
C ALA A 42 17.91 -22.70 -20.28
N LYS A 43 19.25 -22.61 -20.26
CA LYS A 43 19.97 -21.35 -20.49
C LYS A 43 19.73 -20.78 -21.89
N GLN A 44 19.69 -21.65 -22.90
CA GLN A 44 19.45 -21.22 -24.28
C GLN A 44 18.01 -20.75 -24.48
N GLU A 45 17.02 -21.39 -23.85
CA GLU A 45 15.63 -20.95 -23.83
C GLU A 45 15.49 -19.61 -23.12
N PHE A 46 16.18 -19.40 -21.99
CA PHE A 46 16.18 -18.12 -21.27
C PHE A 46 16.73 -16.96 -22.13
N MET A 47 17.67 -17.25 -23.04
CA MET A 47 18.22 -16.26 -23.97
C MET A 47 17.34 -16.02 -25.21
N LYS A 48 16.39 -16.91 -25.50
CA LYS A 48 15.43 -16.80 -26.61
C LYS A 48 14.17 -16.03 -26.22
N THR A 49 13.90 -15.90 -24.92
CA THR A 49 12.78 -15.10 -24.43
C THR A 49 13.07 -13.63 -24.72
N ASP A 50 12.31 -13.05 -25.65
CA ASP A 50 12.43 -11.64 -25.99
C ASP A 50 11.98 -10.78 -24.79
N SER A 51 12.91 -10.03 -24.22
CA SER A 51 12.70 -9.20 -23.04
C SER A 51 11.62 -8.12 -23.27
N ALA A 52 11.39 -7.73 -24.53
CA ALA A 52 10.37 -6.74 -24.88
C ALA A 52 8.95 -7.29 -24.73
N SER A 53 8.74 -8.57 -25.06
CA SER A 53 7.43 -9.23 -24.97
C SER A 53 7.02 -9.47 -23.51
N ASP A 54 7.98 -9.86 -22.68
CA ASP A 54 7.78 -10.12 -21.25
C ASP A 54 7.53 -8.81 -20.48
N LEU A 55 8.23 -7.72 -20.85
CA LEU A 55 8.01 -6.39 -20.28
C LEU A 55 6.57 -5.89 -20.55
N GLU A 56 6.05 -6.12 -21.75
CA GLU A 56 4.66 -5.76 -22.09
C GLU A 56 3.65 -6.62 -21.31
N LEU A 57 3.90 -7.93 -21.15
CA LEU A 57 3.09 -8.82 -20.31
C LEU A 57 3.10 -8.41 -18.83
N LEU A 58 4.26 -8.06 -18.26
CA LEU A 58 4.36 -7.54 -16.88
C LEU A 58 3.63 -6.20 -16.72
N LYS A 59 3.68 -5.33 -17.73
CA LYS A 59 3.02 -4.03 -17.74
C LYS A 59 1.50 -4.17 -17.87
N GLU A 60 1.04 -5.13 -18.68
CA GLU A 60 -0.37 -5.49 -18.83
C GLU A 60 -0.90 -6.16 -17.55
N GLN A 61 -0.09 -7.00 -16.90
CA GLN A 61 -0.40 -7.61 -15.60
C GLN A 61 -0.39 -6.58 -14.45
N SER A 62 0.46 -5.55 -14.51
CA SER A 62 0.42 -4.39 -13.61
C SER A 62 -0.84 -3.54 -13.83
N GLN A 63 -1.28 -3.36 -15.07
CA GLN A 63 -2.54 -2.65 -15.36
C GLN A 63 -3.76 -3.45 -14.89
N PHE A 64 -3.73 -4.78 -15.00
CA PHE A 64 -4.73 -5.67 -14.39
C PHE A 64 -4.72 -5.62 -12.87
N SER A 65 -3.55 -5.55 -12.24
CA SER A 65 -3.40 -5.45 -10.77
C SER A 65 -4.02 -4.15 -10.23
N ASP A 66 -3.92 -3.06 -10.98
CA ASP A 66 -4.52 -1.76 -10.62
C ASP A 66 -6.04 -1.76 -10.67
N LEU A 67 -6.63 -2.59 -11.53
CA LEU A 67 -8.08 -2.78 -11.63
C LEU A 67 -8.60 -3.84 -10.64
N GLN A 68 -7.79 -4.86 -10.33
CA GLN A 68 -8.18 -5.99 -9.47
C GLN A 68 -7.96 -5.73 -7.96
N GLU A 69 -7.16 -4.72 -7.58
CA GLU A 69 -7.11 -4.22 -6.19
C GLU A 69 -8.50 -3.75 -5.68
N HIS A 70 -9.44 -3.49 -6.59
CA HIS A 70 -10.81 -3.12 -6.25
C HIS A 70 -11.66 -4.29 -5.73
N GLU A 71 -11.29 -5.56 -5.91
CA GLU A 71 -12.26 -6.65 -5.71
C GLU A 71 -11.88 -7.76 -4.72
N VAL A 72 -10.63 -7.92 -4.28
CA VAL A 72 -10.32 -9.00 -3.33
C VAL A 72 -9.22 -8.64 -2.33
N VAL A 73 -9.44 -7.60 -1.51
CA VAL A 73 -9.10 -7.81 -0.11
C VAL A 73 -10.12 -8.85 0.34
N PRO A 74 -9.76 -10.11 0.64
CA PRO A 74 -10.72 -11.02 1.26
C PRO A 74 -11.19 -10.25 2.49
N GLU A 75 -12.46 -9.87 2.45
CA GLU A 75 -13.09 -9.15 3.53
C GLU A 75 -13.08 -10.15 4.68
N ARG A 76 -11.97 -10.16 5.43
CA ARG A 76 -11.84 -11.03 6.59
C ARG A 76 -13.09 -10.73 7.37
N GLU A 77 -13.84 -11.77 7.70
CA GLU A 77 -15.07 -11.63 8.45
C GLU A 77 -14.67 -11.34 9.91
N TYR A 78 -14.12 -10.15 10.14
CA TYR A 78 -13.86 -9.65 11.48
C TYR A 78 -15.18 -9.19 12.06
N GLN A 79 -15.35 -9.43 13.36
CA GLN A 79 -16.44 -8.84 14.09
C GLN A 79 -16.32 -7.31 14.02
N ARG A 80 -17.22 -6.69 13.26
CA ARG A 80 -17.29 -5.23 13.17
C ARG A 80 -18.03 -4.69 14.37
N VAL A 81 -17.32 -3.95 15.20
CA VAL A 81 -17.90 -3.14 16.27
C VAL A 81 -17.97 -1.71 15.75
N THR A 82 -19.19 -1.19 15.56
CA THR A 82 -19.40 0.22 15.23
C THR A 82 -19.39 1.03 16.52
N ILE A 83 -18.39 1.91 16.65
CA ILE A 83 -18.31 2.86 17.77
C ILE A 83 -18.83 4.19 17.25
N SER A 84 -20.00 4.62 17.73
CA SER A 84 -20.75 5.77 17.21
C SER A 84 -20.08 7.12 17.47
N GLY A 85 -19.04 7.19 18.32
CA GLY A 85 -18.30 8.42 18.61
C GLY A 85 -19.18 9.56 19.13
N GLU A 86 -20.36 9.26 19.69
CA GLU A 86 -21.30 10.27 20.22
C GLU A 86 -20.82 10.90 21.55
N GLU A 87 -19.69 10.42 22.07
CA GLU A 87 -18.97 11.06 23.16
C GLU A 87 -18.42 12.41 22.69
N LYS A 88 -19.04 13.49 23.16
CA LYS A 88 -18.59 14.85 22.86
C LYS A 88 -17.12 14.96 23.23
N CYS A 89 -16.25 15.14 22.24
CA CYS A 89 -14.79 15.14 22.33
C CYS A 89 -14.19 16.21 23.28
N GLY A 90 -15.01 16.90 24.07
CA GLY A 90 -14.63 18.06 24.87
C GLY A 90 -14.30 19.31 24.04
N VAL A 91 -14.23 19.18 22.72
CA VAL A 91 -13.93 20.26 21.78
C VAL A 91 -15.19 20.78 21.08
N PRO A 92 -15.28 22.10 20.85
CA PRO A 92 -16.33 22.70 20.03
C PRO A 92 -16.41 22.08 18.62
N PHE A 93 -17.61 22.00 18.07
CA PHE A 93 -17.84 21.52 16.70
C PHE A 93 -17.08 22.35 15.65
N ILE A 94 -16.94 23.66 15.89
CA ILE A 94 -16.22 24.58 15.01
C ILE A 94 -14.74 24.17 14.88
N ASP A 95 -14.07 23.89 16.00
CA ASP A 95 -12.68 23.46 16.01
C ASP A 95 -12.50 22.12 15.29
N LEU A 96 -13.45 21.20 15.44
CA LEU A 96 -13.45 19.93 14.70
C LEU A 96 -13.61 20.15 13.19
N LEU A 97 -14.50 21.08 12.79
CA LEU A 97 -14.69 21.45 11.40
C LEU A 97 -13.42 22.07 10.82
N ASP A 98 -12.78 23.00 11.54
CA ASP A 98 -11.57 23.66 11.08
C ASP A 98 -10.36 22.72 11.04
N ALA A 99 -10.26 21.79 12.00
CA ALA A 99 -9.28 20.70 11.95
C ALA A 99 -9.50 19.84 10.71
N ALA A 100 -10.74 19.47 10.39
CA ALA A 100 -11.05 18.70 9.18
C ALA A 100 -10.65 19.45 7.90
N LYS A 101 -10.95 20.76 7.79
CA LYS A 101 -10.50 21.60 6.67
C LYS A 101 -8.97 21.63 6.57
N CYS A 102 -8.28 21.78 7.69
CA CYS A 102 -6.82 21.79 7.73
C CYS A 102 -6.22 20.46 7.26
N VAL A 103 -6.81 19.33 7.64
CA VAL A 103 -6.37 18.00 7.18
C VAL A 103 -6.49 17.90 5.65
N VAL A 104 -7.59 18.36 5.07
CA VAL A 104 -7.77 18.38 3.60
C VAL A 104 -6.71 19.26 2.93
N LYS A 105 -6.47 20.47 3.43
CA LYS A 105 -5.40 21.36 2.91
C LYS A 105 -4.02 20.68 2.98
N ALA A 106 -3.70 20.03 4.10
CA ALA A 106 -2.44 19.31 4.29
C ALA A 106 -2.29 18.11 3.34
N LEU A 107 -3.38 17.38 3.05
CA LEU A 107 -3.38 16.27 2.10
C LEU A 107 -3.08 16.73 0.67
N PHE A 108 -3.61 17.87 0.22
CA PHE A 108 -3.25 18.44 -1.08
C PHE A 108 -1.77 18.84 -1.16
N ILE A 109 -1.22 19.45 -0.11
CA ILE A 109 0.22 19.76 -0.03
C ILE A 109 1.04 18.47 -0.14
N ARG A 110 0.65 17.42 0.59
CA ARG A 110 1.32 16.12 0.54
C ARG A 110 1.27 15.51 -0.86
N GLN A 111 0.10 15.53 -1.52
CA GLN A 111 -0.06 15.01 -2.88
C GLN A 111 0.87 15.73 -3.86
N LYS A 112 0.91 17.07 -3.80
CA LYS A 112 1.82 17.88 -4.61
C LYS A 112 3.29 17.54 -4.33
N TYR A 113 3.69 17.47 -3.06
CA TYR A 113 5.08 17.17 -2.70
C TYR A 113 5.51 15.78 -3.17
N MET A 114 4.65 14.76 -3.00
CA MET A 114 4.96 13.40 -3.44
C MET A 114 5.10 13.32 -4.97
N SER A 115 4.32 14.10 -5.72
CA SER A 115 4.49 14.21 -7.18
C SER A 115 5.85 14.80 -7.56
N LEU A 116 6.34 15.80 -6.81
CA LEU A 116 7.64 16.43 -7.04
C LEU A 116 8.81 15.53 -6.63
N SER A 117 8.63 14.71 -5.58
CA SER A 117 9.64 13.76 -5.12
C SER A 117 9.58 12.41 -5.85
N LEU A 118 8.75 12.28 -6.87
CA LEU A 118 8.54 11.05 -7.65
C LEU A 118 8.12 9.85 -6.76
N GLN A 119 7.38 10.13 -5.69
CA GLN A 119 6.80 9.13 -4.79
C GLN A 119 5.35 8.85 -5.15
N THR A 120 4.91 7.61 -4.91
CA THR A 120 3.52 7.20 -5.13
C THR A 120 2.63 7.67 -3.98
N PHE A 121 1.59 8.44 -4.31
CA PHE A 121 0.55 8.85 -3.36
C PHE A 121 -0.49 7.73 -3.18
N TYR A 122 -1.08 7.61 -1.99
CA TYR A 122 -2.00 6.51 -1.67
C TYR A 122 -3.30 6.60 -2.48
N ARG A 123 -3.66 5.49 -3.13
CA ARG A 123 -4.73 5.44 -4.15
C ARG A 123 -6.11 5.83 -3.64
N THR A 124 -6.52 5.29 -2.48
CA THR A 124 -7.86 5.59 -1.97
C THR A 124 -7.97 7.05 -1.55
N THR A 125 -6.95 7.61 -0.89
CA THR A 125 -6.90 9.04 -0.58
C THR A 125 -6.89 9.89 -1.85
N ALA A 126 -6.16 9.49 -2.89
CA ALA A 126 -6.13 10.21 -4.17
C ALA A 126 -7.54 10.34 -4.77
N ARG A 127 -8.32 9.25 -4.73
CA ARG A 127 -9.70 9.21 -5.24
C ARG A 127 -10.60 10.21 -4.49
N TYR A 128 -10.57 10.19 -3.16
CA TYR A 128 -11.35 11.14 -2.37
C TYR A 128 -10.92 12.61 -2.58
N LEU A 129 -9.63 12.86 -2.81
CA LEU A 129 -9.14 14.22 -3.11
C LEU A 129 -9.56 14.68 -4.51
N GLN A 130 -9.68 13.79 -5.50
CA GLN A 130 -10.20 14.10 -6.83
C GLN A 130 -11.66 14.55 -6.75
N ASP A 131 -12.51 13.81 -6.04
CA ASP A 131 -13.92 14.18 -5.84
C ASP A 131 -14.08 15.57 -5.22
N LEU A 132 -13.21 15.91 -4.26
CA LEU A 132 -13.19 17.24 -3.60
C LEU A 132 -12.66 18.35 -4.52
N SER A 133 -11.79 18.02 -5.47
CA SER A 133 -11.29 18.99 -6.46
C SER A 133 -12.33 19.31 -7.53
N GLU A 134 -13.16 18.33 -7.90
CA GLU A 134 -14.24 18.49 -8.88
C GLU A 134 -15.47 19.19 -8.28
N ARG A 135 -15.66 19.04 -6.96
CA ARG A 135 -16.69 19.74 -6.19
C ARG A 135 -16.01 20.44 -5.01
N PRO A 136 -15.41 21.62 -5.23
CA PRO A 136 -14.88 22.39 -4.12
C PRO A 136 -16.02 22.63 -3.14
N LEU A 137 -15.87 22.07 -1.93
CA LEU A 137 -16.71 22.43 -0.81
C LEU A 137 -16.58 23.95 -0.63
N ASP A 138 -17.68 24.65 -0.37
CA ASP A 138 -17.72 26.09 -0.11
C ASP A 138 -17.01 26.39 1.22
N LEU A 139 -15.68 26.28 1.21
CA LEU A 139 -14.77 26.54 2.34
C LEU A 139 -14.37 28.02 2.39
N ASP A 140 -14.73 28.79 1.38
CA ASP A 140 -14.30 30.19 1.19
C ASP A 140 -15.04 31.18 2.09
N ILE A 141 -16.01 30.74 2.88
CA ILE A 141 -16.80 31.63 3.76
C ILE A 141 -16.02 32.06 5.02
N TYR A 142 -14.91 31.39 5.38
CA TYR A 142 -14.09 31.74 6.55
C TYR A 142 -12.58 31.64 6.30
N GLU A 143 -12.08 32.21 5.20
CA GLU A 143 -10.68 32.67 5.16
C GLU A 143 -10.55 33.92 6.04
N GLU A 144 -10.65 33.77 7.37
CA GLU A 144 -10.12 34.77 8.28
C GLU A 144 -8.60 34.60 8.29
N SER A 145 -7.95 35.51 7.58
CA SER A 145 -6.52 35.64 7.48
C SER A 145 -5.86 35.69 8.86
N CYS A 146 -5.21 34.60 9.28
CA CYS A 146 -4.13 34.66 10.25
C CYS A 146 -2.89 35.26 9.57
N THR A 147 -2.95 36.56 9.24
CA THR A 147 -1.78 37.41 9.00
C THR A 147 -1.06 37.64 10.33
N HIS A 148 -0.34 36.62 10.80
CA HIS A 148 0.71 36.80 11.79
C HIS A 148 2.01 36.30 11.17
N PRO A 149 2.92 37.21 10.76
CA PRO A 149 4.23 36.79 10.29
C PRO A 149 5.00 36.28 11.51
N CYS A 150 5.12 34.96 11.66
CA CYS A 150 6.18 34.38 12.48
C CYS A 150 7.48 34.46 11.68
N THR A 151 7.92 35.69 11.40
CA THR A 151 9.27 35.99 10.92
C THR A 151 10.10 36.45 12.11
N SER A 152 10.53 35.50 12.93
CA SER A 152 11.80 35.64 13.65
C SER A 152 12.28 34.24 14.04
N LEU A 153 13.60 34.03 13.97
CA LEU A 153 14.32 32.78 14.24
C LEU A 153 14.54 31.85 13.03
N CYS A 154 15.08 32.40 11.95
CA CYS A 154 16.13 31.68 11.21
C CYS A 154 17.15 32.69 10.69
N GLY A 155 18.20 32.91 11.48
CA GLY A 155 19.25 33.86 11.12
C GLY A 155 20.23 34.07 12.27
N ALA A 156 21.04 33.05 12.56
CA ALA A 156 22.37 33.20 13.17
C ALA A 156 22.96 31.82 13.50
N ILE A 157 23.50 31.11 12.50
CA ILE A 157 24.79 30.40 12.66
C ILE A 157 25.41 30.31 11.26
N GLY A 158 26.35 31.20 10.97
CA GLY A 158 27.32 31.14 9.89
C GLY A 158 28.67 31.49 10.48
#